data_AF-A0A9P9ISW7-F1
#
_entry.id   AF-A0A9P9ISW7-F1
#
_cell.length_a   1.000
_cell.length_b   1.000
_cell.length_c   1.000
_cell.angle_alpha   90.00
_cell.angle_beta   90.00
_cell.angle_gamma   90.00
#
_symmetry.space_group_name_H-M   'P 1'
#
loop_
_entity.id
_entity.type
_entity.pdbx_description
1 polymer ?
#
loop_
_entity_poly.entity_id
_entity_poly.type
_entity_poly.pdbx_seq_one_letter_code
_entity_poly.pdbx_strand_id
1 'polypeptide(L)'
;MSVSISQVSFEHHRQAIGIGEPEPRISWRFGGTASSESQLSPWLDKPLQSGDQAKVRVRAHGQQGEVSTLWSRLLDVEAAFSTGSVATSSARLYVTALGLYEVYINGHRYRHVYHPYDVTDLVSQGDNAIGVIVALLVVRFEDDEEFHDSRLEDSFDEWSEASFHGDLWHSTVQLPSITHNLASPDGPPIRKIEERAPRSIWTSPSGETLVDFGPNIARWLRVRSSWPSSTKITFSHADVLENGELSIEALRTAKAQDILILNGRDSQAFEPHSTTGWSRCSNPLMNQFHQSVRYSMKGKFFPISSDCSQRDERLGWMGDAMSEMRSSGAMLVPHHVPNTAPNRECCGNWPRVVTVIWGDIAVSDLALLKEQYEQSSAWIDSGVVRDSCGLWERSGFQWGDWLDPLSPDSDPGAAITTPHLVADAYLIGMTDLLARMSNRLGENVMAKKYRHESKKLRQPFADVWLRNGSMDWTQTTYSLAICFDLFLRDSDRERAAQTLRDLISENGYLVGAGFAATWILGHALRKIGATEDFYKMLLQTRVPSCLY
;
A
#
# COMPACT_ATOMS: atom_id res chain seq x y z
N MET A 1 9.88 -35.59 14.43
CA MET A 1 10.47 -34.29 14.06
C MET A 1 10.20 -33.30 15.18
N SER A 2 11.08 -32.36 15.50
CA SER A 2 10.83 -31.33 16.52
C SER A 2 10.05 -30.16 15.92
N VAL A 3 8.82 -29.96 16.36
CA VAL A 3 8.02 -28.77 16.01
C VAL A 3 8.26 -27.70 17.07
N SER A 4 8.55 -26.47 16.66
CA SER A 4 8.71 -25.31 17.53
C SER A 4 7.72 -24.21 17.14
N ILE A 5 7.58 -23.19 17.98
CA ILE A 5 6.97 -21.91 17.58
C ILE A 5 8.11 -20.97 17.18
N SER A 6 8.06 -20.49 15.93
CA SER A 6 9.09 -19.64 15.31
C SER A 6 8.81 -18.15 15.51
N GLN A 7 7.53 -17.77 15.55
CA GLN A 7 7.05 -16.40 15.78
C GLN A 7 5.76 -16.47 16.62
N VAL A 8 5.60 -15.49 17.51
CA VAL A 8 4.32 -15.09 18.11
C VAL A 8 4.16 -13.60 17.81
N SER A 9 2.95 -13.18 17.46
CA SER A 9 2.55 -11.80 17.19
C SER A 9 1.20 -11.50 17.84
N PHE A 10 0.91 -10.22 18.04
CA PHE A 10 -0.38 -9.72 18.50
C PHE A 10 -0.99 -8.92 17.35
N GLU A 11 -2.27 -9.14 17.05
CA GLU A 11 -2.89 -8.70 15.80
C GLU A 11 -1.97 -8.99 14.60
N HIS A 12 -1.71 -7.99 13.77
CA HIS A 12 -0.73 -8.02 12.66
C HIS A 12 0.61 -7.36 13.04
N HIS A 13 0.76 -6.91 14.29
CA HIS A 13 1.92 -6.15 14.77
C HIS A 13 3.21 -6.97 14.78
N ARG A 14 4.32 -6.31 14.45
CA ARG A 14 5.69 -6.88 14.58
C ARG A 14 6.26 -6.74 15.98
N GLN A 15 5.84 -5.70 16.72
CA GLN A 15 6.17 -5.38 18.10
C GLN A 15 4.91 -4.76 18.71
N ALA A 16 4.45 -5.21 19.88
CA ALA A 16 3.16 -4.82 20.43
C ALA A 16 3.31 -3.89 21.64
N ILE A 17 3.92 -2.72 21.42
CA ILE A 17 4.19 -1.71 22.46
C ILE A 17 3.21 -0.55 22.28
N GLY A 18 2.36 -0.33 23.29
CA GLY A 18 1.27 0.65 23.33
C GLY A 18 0.32 0.57 22.14
N ILE A 19 -0.11 -0.66 21.83
CA ILE A 19 -1.16 -0.93 20.84
C ILE A 19 -2.52 -0.38 21.32
N GLY A 20 -3.47 -0.21 20.39
CA GLY A 20 -4.80 0.32 20.70
C GLY A 20 -5.74 -0.72 21.33
N GLU A 21 -5.44 -2.00 21.13
CA GLU A 21 -6.33 -3.12 21.41
C GLU A 21 -6.20 -3.57 22.88
N PRO A 22 -7.25 -3.46 23.71
CA PRO A 22 -7.20 -3.93 25.10
C PRO A 22 -7.32 -5.46 25.21
N GLU A 23 -7.80 -6.13 24.16
CA GLU A 23 -7.95 -7.60 24.09
C GLU A 23 -7.26 -8.14 22.82
N PRO A 24 -5.93 -7.98 22.68
CA PRO A 24 -5.22 -8.22 21.43
C PRO A 24 -5.18 -9.71 21.06
N ARG A 25 -5.59 -10.02 19.83
CA ARG A 25 -5.63 -11.39 19.31
C ARG A 25 -4.21 -11.92 19.12
N ILE A 26 -3.98 -13.16 19.52
CA ILE A 26 -2.65 -13.78 19.54
C ILE A 26 -2.51 -14.70 18.34
N SER A 27 -1.50 -14.47 17.50
CA SER A 27 -1.13 -15.36 16.40
C SER A 27 0.25 -15.98 16.60
N TRP A 28 0.46 -17.17 16.06
CA TRP A 28 1.77 -17.82 16.07
C TRP A 28 2.04 -18.59 14.77
N ARG A 29 3.34 -18.81 14.48
CA ARG A 29 3.81 -19.63 13.37
C ARG A 29 4.69 -20.76 13.88
N PHE A 30 4.64 -21.90 13.20
CA PHE A 30 5.51 -23.03 13.52
C PHE A 30 6.90 -22.88 12.89
N GLY A 31 7.87 -23.57 13.48
CA GLY A 31 9.18 -23.83 12.88
C GLY A 31 9.27 -25.27 12.36
N GLY A 32 9.94 -25.46 11.23
CA GLY A 32 10.04 -26.75 10.55
C GLY A 32 8.90 -26.99 9.54
N THR A 33 8.60 -28.26 9.28
CA THR A 33 7.71 -28.72 8.20
C THR A 33 6.23 -28.84 8.60
N ALA A 34 5.83 -28.39 9.79
CA ALA A 34 4.52 -28.69 10.37
C ALA A 34 3.34 -27.93 9.73
N SER A 35 3.42 -26.60 9.67
CA SER A 35 2.52 -25.72 8.90
C SER A 35 3.07 -24.29 8.90
N SER A 36 2.76 -23.51 7.86
CA SER A 36 2.98 -22.06 7.83
C SER A 36 1.74 -21.24 8.20
N GLU A 37 0.59 -21.87 8.41
CA GLU A 37 -0.64 -21.20 8.79
C GLU A 37 -0.58 -20.65 10.22
N SER A 38 -1.02 -19.40 10.39
CA SER A 38 -1.15 -18.72 11.67
C SER A 38 -2.61 -18.31 11.86
N GLN A 39 -3.27 -18.88 12.86
CA GLN A 39 -4.62 -18.45 13.27
C GLN A 39 -4.52 -17.33 14.31
N LEU A 40 -5.46 -16.40 14.28
CA LEU A 40 -5.64 -15.36 15.30
C LEU A 40 -6.57 -15.91 16.40
N SER A 41 -5.98 -16.28 17.53
CA SER A 41 -6.71 -16.67 18.74
C SER A 41 -7.20 -15.42 19.48
N PRO A 42 -8.38 -15.43 20.13
CA PRO A 42 -8.76 -14.33 21.01
C PRO A 42 -7.77 -14.17 22.18
N TRP A 43 -7.77 -12.99 22.79
CA TRP A 43 -7.16 -12.77 24.10
C TRP A 43 -7.84 -13.66 25.17
N LEU A 44 -7.10 -14.09 26.18
CA LEU A 44 -7.54 -15.11 27.16
C LEU A 44 -7.42 -14.67 28.64
N ASP A 45 -7.07 -13.41 28.89
CA ASP A 45 -6.96 -12.81 30.23
C ASP A 45 -7.91 -11.59 30.32
N LYS A 46 -7.89 -10.84 31.42
CA LYS A 46 -8.59 -9.55 31.53
C LYS A 46 -8.15 -8.57 30.42
N PRO A 47 -9.02 -7.66 29.97
CA PRO A 47 -8.62 -6.56 29.09
C PRO A 47 -7.48 -5.72 29.70
N LEU A 48 -6.44 -5.46 28.92
CA LEU A 48 -5.32 -4.58 29.28
C LEU A 48 -5.85 -3.17 29.56
N GLN A 49 -5.42 -2.58 30.67
CA GLN A 49 -5.71 -1.18 30.98
C GLN A 49 -4.67 -0.25 30.36
N SER A 50 -4.96 1.05 30.38
CA SER A 50 -4.06 2.09 29.88
C SER A 50 -2.70 2.04 30.59
N GLY A 51 -1.63 1.66 29.88
CA GLY A 51 -0.29 1.45 30.43
C GLY A 51 -0.01 0.06 31.04
N ASP A 52 -0.96 -0.89 31.03
CA ASP A 52 -0.69 -2.27 31.48
C ASP A 52 0.33 -2.95 30.56
N GLN A 53 1.27 -3.68 31.16
CA GLN A 53 2.13 -4.66 30.47
C GLN A 53 1.74 -6.10 30.84
N ALA A 54 1.65 -6.98 29.84
CA ALA A 54 1.50 -8.42 30.03
C ALA A 54 2.64 -9.19 29.33
N LYS A 55 3.06 -10.32 29.94
CA LYS A 55 4.15 -11.16 29.43
C LYS A 55 3.63 -12.52 28.96
N VAL A 56 3.60 -12.72 27.65
CA VAL A 56 2.89 -13.83 26.99
C VAL A 56 3.86 -14.84 26.39
N ARG A 57 3.44 -16.10 26.36
CA ARG A 57 4.14 -17.22 25.73
C ARG A 57 3.12 -18.27 25.29
N VAL A 58 3.36 -18.91 24.15
CA VAL A 58 2.44 -19.88 23.54
C VAL A 58 3.11 -21.26 23.49
N ARG A 59 2.31 -22.33 23.53
CA ARG A 59 2.69 -23.67 23.05
C ARG A 59 1.50 -24.28 22.32
N ALA A 60 1.75 -25.13 21.33
CA ALA A 60 0.70 -25.90 20.69
C ALA A 60 0.81 -27.39 21.08
N HIS A 61 -0.34 -28.03 21.24
CA HIS A 61 -0.43 -29.47 21.42
C HIS A 61 -0.82 -30.12 20.10
N GLY A 62 -0.02 -31.09 19.65
CA GLY A 62 -0.37 -31.94 18.52
C GLY A 62 -1.52 -32.90 18.87
N GLN A 63 -2.13 -33.49 17.84
CA GLN A 63 -3.14 -34.54 18.01
C GLN A 63 -2.52 -35.83 18.57
N GLN A 64 -3.36 -36.84 18.81
CA GLN A 64 -2.94 -38.06 19.52
C GLN A 64 -1.87 -38.85 18.72
N GLY A 65 -0.62 -38.79 19.18
CA GLY A 65 0.55 -39.39 18.51
C GLY A 65 1.50 -38.38 17.86
N GLU A 66 1.10 -37.10 17.79
CA GLU A 66 1.92 -36.02 17.24
C GLU A 66 2.81 -35.35 18.32
N VAL A 67 3.81 -34.59 17.85
CA VAL A 67 4.77 -33.89 18.73
C VAL A 67 4.23 -32.50 19.11
N SER A 68 3.90 -32.31 20.39
CA SER A 68 3.61 -30.98 20.95
C SER A 68 4.84 -30.07 20.92
N THR A 69 4.65 -28.75 20.77
CA THR A 69 5.77 -27.81 20.78
C THR A 69 6.31 -27.58 22.20
N LEU A 70 7.58 -27.18 22.28
CA LEU A 70 8.04 -26.41 23.44
C LEU A 70 7.29 -25.07 23.52
N TRP A 71 7.36 -24.43 24.68
CA TRP A 71 6.92 -23.04 24.83
C TRP A 71 7.77 -22.11 23.96
N SER A 72 7.14 -21.07 23.41
CA SER A 72 7.84 -19.95 22.77
C SER A 72 8.74 -19.21 23.76
N ARG A 73 9.58 -18.31 23.24
CA ARG A 73 10.11 -17.20 24.05
C ARG A 73 8.97 -16.44 24.72
N LEU A 74 9.27 -15.76 25.82
CA LEU A 74 8.39 -14.75 26.40
C LEU A 74 8.39 -13.51 25.48
N LEU A 75 7.24 -12.85 25.33
CA LEU A 75 7.10 -11.57 24.65
C LEU A 75 6.25 -10.64 25.50
N ASP A 76 6.57 -9.36 25.45
CA ASP A 76 5.81 -8.30 26.12
C ASP A 76 4.74 -7.73 25.18
N VAL A 77 3.58 -7.40 25.74
CA VAL A 77 2.54 -6.58 25.11
C VAL A 77 2.13 -5.48 26.07
N GLU A 78 1.94 -4.27 25.56
CA GLU A 78 1.66 -3.04 26.32
C GLU A 78 0.54 -2.24 25.65
N ALA A 79 -0.34 -1.60 26.44
CA ALA A 79 -1.41 -0.72 25.95
C ALA A 79 -1.14 0.77 26.27
N ALA A 80 -1.73 1.69 25.49
CA ALA A 80 -1.48 3.15 25.56
C ALA A 80 -1.71 3.79 26.96
N PHE A 81 -0.84 4.69 27.48
CA PHE A 81 -0.88 5.20 28.89
C PHE A 81 -1.59 6.55 29.14
N SER A 82 -1.95 6.81 30.42
CA SER A 82 -2.11 8.15 31.04
C SER A 82 -1.43 8.20 32.43
N THR A 83 -0.81 9.32 32.85
CA THR A 83 0.19 9.35 33.94
C THR A 83 -0.25 9.89 35.31
N GLY A 84 0.37 9.32 36.36
CA GLY A 84 0.50 9.88 37.70
C GLY A 84 1.93 9.67 38.23
N SER A 85 2.39 10.50 39.19
CA SER A 85 3.82 10.63 39.50
C SER A 85 4.37 9.67 40.57
N VAL A 86 5.30 8.78 40.19
CA VAL A 86 6.25 8.06 41.06
C VAL A 86 7.61 7.98 40.34
N ALA A 87 8.70 7.68 41.05
CA ALA A 87 10.04 7.53 40.48
C ALA A 87 10.08 6.50 39.31
N THR A 88 10.86 6.81 38.27
CA THR A 88 10.86 6.12 36.98
C THR A 88 11.47 4.71 37.04
N SER A 89 10.62 3.69 37.07
CA SER A 89 10.98 2.30 36.71
C SER A 89 10.96 2.05 35.19
N SER A 90 10.32 2.96 34.45
CA SER A 90 10.15 2.94 32.99
C SER A 90 9.77 4.34 32.52
N ALA A 91 10.18 4.74 31.32
CA ALA A 91 9.75 5.99 30.68
C ALA A 91 9.18 5.73 29.29
N ARG A 92 8.23 6.58 28.86
CA ARG A 92 7.42 6.38 27.67
C ARG A 92 7.12 7.71 26.99
N LEU A 93 7.29 7.80 25.66
CA LEU A 93 7.03 9.00 24.87
C LEU A 93 5.88 8.79 23.88
N TYR A 94 4.91 9.71 23.89
CA TYR A 94 3.70 9.70 23.06
C TYR A 94 3.67 11.02 22.30
N VAL A 95 3.75 10.97 20.96
CA VAL A 95 3.93 12.16 20.12
C VAL A 95 3.37 11.94 18.72
N THR A 96 2.79 13.01 18.18
CA THR A 96 2.31 13.13 16.81
C THR A 96 2.46 14.59 16.36
N ALA A 97 2.31 14.89 15.06
CA ALA A 97 2.39 16.24 14.53
C ALA A 97 1.38 16.47 13.40
N LEU A 98 1.08 17.75 13.13
CA LEU A 98 0.38 18.18 11.92
C LEU A 98 1.38 18.32 10.75
N GLY A 99 1.99 17.18 10.39
CA GLY A 99 3.15 17.10 9.52
C GLY A 99 4.00 15.87 9.82
N LEU A 100 5.26 15.90 9.40
CA LEU A 100 6.26 14.92 9.84
C LEU A 100 7.01 15.45 11.07
N TYR A 101 7.51 14.55 11.91
CA TYR A 101 8.29 14.91 13.09
C TYR A 101 9.49 14.00 13.29
N GLU A 102 10.50 14.50 13.98
CA GLU A 102 11.63 13.72 14.48
C GLU A 102 12.01 14.19 15.89
N VAL A 103 12.27 13.26 16.80
CA VAL A 103 12.49 13.55 18.23
C VAL A 103 13.92 13.28 18.63
N TYR A 104 14.42 14.06 19.57
CA TYR A 104 15.69 13.91 20.25
C TYR A 104 15.45 13.95 21.76
N ILE A 105 16.04 13.05 22.54
CA ILE A 105 16.03 13.10 24.00
C ILE A 105 17.48 13.07 24.47
N ASN A 106 17.93 14.10 25.19
CA ASN A 106 19.32 14.25 25.63
C ASN A 106 20.33 13.99 24.50
N GLY A 107 20.20 14.72 23.38
CA GLY A 107 21.02 14.56 22.17
C GLY A 107 20.73 13.31 21.32
N HIS A 108 20.08 12.28 21.89
CA HIS A 108 19.81 11.02 21.19
C HIS A 108 18.59 11.10 20.27
N ARG A 109 18.85 11.16 18.96
CA ARG A 109 17.87 11.07 17.87
C ARG A 109 17.05 9.76 17.92
N TYR A 110 15.72 9.87 18.01
CA TYR A 110 14.76 8.78 17.94
C TYR A 110 13.97 8.82 16.64
N ARG A 111 14.05 7.74 15.85
CA ARG A 111 13.68 7.74 14.42
C ARG A 111 12.60 6.74 14.02
N HIS A 112 11.64 6.54 14.92
CA HIS A 112 10.38 5.87 14.62
C HIS A 112 9.26 6.90 14.66
N VAL A 113 8.18 6.63 13.92
CA VAL A 113 7.04 7.53 13.75
C VAL A 113 5.78 6.76 14.10
N TYR A 114 4.87 7.41 14.82
CA TYR A 114 3.55 6.91 15.22
C TYR A 114 3.51 5.66 16.12
N HIS A 115 4.55 5.33 16.89
CA HIS A 115 4.38 4.36 18.00
C HIS A 115 4.62 5.06 19.33
N PRO A 116 4.01 4.61 20.44
CA PRO A 116 4.47 5.01 21.76
C PRO A 116 5.82 4.35 22.05
N TYR A 117 6.81 5.18 22.37
CA TYR A 117 8.21 4.74 22.44
C TYR A 117 8.61 4.35 23.84
N ASP A 118 9.31 3.23 24.00
CA ASP A 118 10.15 3.01 25.17
C ASP A 118 11.35 3.96 25.10
N VAL A 119 11.44 4.85 26.07
CA VAL A 119 12.51 5.86 26.21
C VAL A 119 13.19 5.76 27.59
N THR A 120 13.00 4.63 28.30
CA THR A 120 13.53 4.40 29.66
C THR A 120 15.03 4.66 29.75
N ASP A 121 15.79 4.11 28.81
CA ASP A 121 17.26 4.21 28.77
C ASP A 121 17.77 5.58 28.27
N LEU A 122 16.89 6.48 27.83
CA LEU A 122 17.22 7.82 27.34
C LEU A 122 17.04 8.91 28.41
N VAL A 123 16.28 8.62 29.47
CA VAL A 123 16.00 9.55 30.57
C VAL A 123 17.04 9.36 31.68
N SER A 124 17.79 10.42 31.99
CA SER A 124 18.82 10.43 33.03
C SER A 124 18.27 10.92 34.38
N GLN A 125 18.96 10.61 35.48
CA GLN A 125 18.65 11.19 36.78
C GLN A 125 19.16 12.64 36.86
N GLY A 126 18.26 13.60 36.88
CA GLY A 126 18.58 15.03 36.91
C GLY A 126 17.80 15.79 35.84
N ASP A 127 18.40 16.86 35.32
CA ASP A 127 17.83 17.63 34.22
C ASP A 127 17.87 16.83 32.91
N ASN A 128 16.83 16.99 32.09
CA ASN A 128 16.65 16.27 30.83
C ASN A 128 16.06 17.24 29.80
N ALA A 129 16.42 17.07 28.52
CA ALA A 129 15.86 17.83 27.41
C ALA A 129 15.20 16.92 26.37
N ILE A 130 14.16 17.46 25.71
CA ILE A 130 13.50 16.85 24.57
C ILE A 130 13.40 17.88 23.44
N GLY A 131 14.05 17.59 22.31
CA GLY A 131 13.94 18.36 21.08
C GLY A 131 12.97 17.68 20.11
N VAL A 132 12.14 18.45 19.40
CA VAL A 132 11.30 17.93 18.31
C VAL A 132 11.42 18.82 17.09
N ILE A 133 11.94 18.26 15.99
CA ILE A 133 11.90 18.90 14.67
C ILE A 133 10.53 18.56 14.08
N VAL A 134 9.79 19.56 13.58
CA VAL A 134 8.49 19.38 12.92
C VAL A 134 8.53 19.99 11.52
N ALA A 135 8.38 19.15 10.51
CA ALA A 135 8.15 19.58 9.13
C ALA A 135 6.63 19.64 8.89
N LEU A 136 6.09 20.87 8.85
CA LEU A 136 4.68 21.11 8.52
C LEU A 136 4.32 20.48 7.17
N LEU A 137 3.12 19.90 7.05
CA LEU A 137 2.60 19.33 5.79
C LEU A 137 2.25 20.40 4.71
N VAL A 138 2.84 21.60 4.83
CA VAL A 138 2.82 22.69 3.84
C VAL A 138 4.11 22.69 3.02
N VAL A 139 5.06 21.78 3.30
CA VAL A 139 5.90 21.24 2.22
C VAL A 139 4.96 20.57 1.23
N ARG A 140 4.76 21.17 0.06
CA ARG A 140 3.98 20.53 -1.00
C ARG A 140 4.78 19.36 -1.54
N PHE A 141 4.15 18.20 -1.68
CA PHE A 141 4.67 17.13 -2.54
C PHE A 141 4.69 17.53 -4.04
N GLU A 142 4.07 18.67 -4.39
CA GLU A 142 4.21 19.38 -5.68
C GLU A 142 5.58 20.10 -5.80
N ASP A 143 6.12 20.63 -4.71
CA ASP A 143 7.37 21.41 -4.70
C ASP A 143 8.63 20.53 -4.60
N ASP A 144 8.53 19.39 -3.88
CA ASP A 144 9.45 18.24 -3.90
C ASP A 144 10.96 18.60 -3.92
N GLU A 145 11.36 19.50 -3.02
CA GLU A 145 12.69 20.09 -2.91
C GLU A 145 13.10 20.19 -1.43
N GLU A 146 14.12 19.43 -0.99
CA GLU A 146 14.70 19.59 0.36
C GLU A 146 15.90 20.55 0.30
N PHE A 147 15.79 21.69 0.98
CA PHE A 147 16.89 22.65 1.12
C PHE A 147 17.53 22.53 2.50
N HIS A 148 18.79 22.09 2.54
CA HIS A 148 19.55 21.95 3.77
C HIS A 148 20.83 22.80 3.75
N ASP A 149 20.92 23.75 4.68
CA ASP A 149 22.10 24.59 4.90
C ASP A 149 22.78 24.23 6.22
N SER A 150 23.74 23.30 6.14
CA SER A 150 24.50 22.78 7.29
C SER A 150 25.36 23.82 8.02
N ARG A 151 25.44 25.06 7.51
CA ARG A 151 26.09 26.19 8.18
C ARG A 151 25.23 26.77 9.31
N LEU A 152 23.94 26.45 9.35
CA LEU A 152 23.02 26.86 10.41
C LEU A 152 23.09 25.94 11.64
N GLU A 153 23.62 24.71 11.49
CA GLU A 153 23.77 23.74 12.58
C GLU A 153 24.60 24.29 13.75
N ASP A 154 25.68 25.04 13.46
CA ASP A 154 26.53 25.72 14.45
C ASP A 154 25.79 26.75 15.34
N SER A 155 24.56 27.16 14.97
CA SER A 155 23.72 28.06 15.78
C SER A 155 22.72 27.33 16.71
N PHE A 156 22.63 26.00 16.59
CA PHE A 156 21.76 25.14 17.39
C PHE A 156 22.48 23.84 17.81
N ASP A 157 23.79 23.90 18.05
CA ASP A 157 24.52 22.76 18.61
C ASP A 157 24.03 22.48 20.06
N GLU A 158 24.09 21.22 20.49
CA GLU A 158 23.52 20.72 21.75
C GLU A 158 22.01 21.03 22.01
N TRP A 159 21.23 21.54 21.03
CA TRP A 159 19.85 22.05 21.25
C TRP A 159 18.82 21.11 21.89
N SER A 160 19.12 19.82 21.95
CA SER A 160 18.28 18.77 22.54
C SER A 160 18.91 18.14 23.80
N GLU A 161 19.87 18.84 24.42
CA GLU A 161 20.53 18.51 25.67
C GLU A 161 20.20 19.54 26.77
N ALA A 162 20.31 19.13 28.04
CA ALA A 162 19.93 19.97 29.18
C ALA A 162 20.90 21.15 29.43
N SER A 163 22.04 21.19 28.74
CA SER A 163 23.00 22.30 28.71
C SER A 163 22.51 23.51 27.92
N PHE A 164 21.52 23.35 27.04
CA PHE A 164 21.19 24.34 26.02
C PHE A 164 20.49 25.60 26.57
N HIS A 165 20.99 26.77 26.18
CA HIS A 165 20.43 28.08 26.53
C HIS A 165 19.70 28.71 25.33
N GLY A 166 18.40 28.41 25.23
CA GLY A 166 17.51 28.90 24.17
C GLY A 166 17.12 30.38 24.24
N ASP A 167 18.01 31.29 24.67
CA ASP A 167 17.70 32.72 24.88
C ASP A 167 17.23 33.47 23.61
N LEU A 168 17.49 32.89 22.43
CA LEU A 168 17.06 33.40 21.12
C LEU A 168 15.79 32.71 20.57
N TRP A 169 15.23 31.73 21.29
CA TRP A 169 14.05 30.98 20.84
C TRP A 169 12.75 31.74 21.14
N HIS A 170 11.77 31.61 20.25
CA HIS A 170 10.42 32.11 20.49
C HIS A 170 9.58 31.09 21.27
N SER A 171 8.70 31.60 22.14
CA SER A 171 7.68 30.78 22.83
C SER A 171 6.70 30.16 21.83
N THR A 172 6.32 28.91 22.07
CA THR A 172 5.28 28.22 21.27
C THR A 172 3.88 28.82 21.50
N VAL A 173 2.96 28.54 20.57
CA VAL A 173 1.55 28.93 20.66
C VAL A 173 0.66 27.69 20.57
N GLN A 174 -0.46 27.70 21.29
CA GLN A 174 -1.44 26.62 21.23
C GLN A 174 -2.24 26.69 19.91
N LEU A 175 -2.21 25.61 19.13
CA LEU A 175 -3.08 25.44 17.96
C LEU A 175 -4.50 25.00 18.37
N PRO A 176 -5.52 25.22 17.52
CA PRO A 176 -6.88 24.72 17.75
C PRO A 176 -6.91 23.20 17.98
N SER A 177 -7.84 22.74 18.82
CA SER A 177 -8.04 21.32 19.09
C SER A 177 -8.37 20.54 17.82
N ILE A 178 -7.67 19.42 17.60
CA ILE A 178 -7.92 18.52 16.47
C ILE A 178 -9.29 17.85 16.69
N THR A 179 -10.17 17.88 15.68
CA THR A 179 -11.53 17.35 15.72
C THR A 179 -11.64 15.85 15.40
N HIS A 180 -10.50 15.17 15.27
CA HIS A 180 -10.38 13.77 14.88
C HIS A 180 -9.71 12.97 15.98
N ASN A 181 -10.06 11.69 16.09
CA ASN A 181 -9.46 10.79 17.07
C ASN A 181 -7.99 10.49 16.73
N LEU A 182 -7.14 10.43 17.76
CA LEU A 182 -5.82 9.81 17.64
C LEU A 182 -5.96 8.29 17.71
N ALA A 183 -5.17 7.57 16.92
CA ALA A 183 -5.15 6.10 16.86
C ALA A 183 -3.71 5.57 16.86
N SER A 184 -3.51 4.37 17.38
CA SER A 184 -2.26 3.61 17.18
C SER A 184 -2.26 2.98 15.77
N PRO A 185 -1.11 2.79 15.09
CA PRO A 185 -1.08 2.22 13.75
C PRO A 185 -1.18 0.69 13.76
N ASP A 186 -2.00 0.13 12.88
CA ASP A 186 -2.11 -1.31 12.62
C ASP A 186 -0.91 -1.89 11.85
N GLY A 187 -0.13 -1.00 11.21
CA GLY A 187 0.97 -1.34 10.30
C GLY A 187 2.36 -1.00 10.85
N PRO A 188 3.42 -1.69 10.37
CA PRO A 188 4.79 -1.34 10.71
C PRO A 188 5.16 0.05 10.14
N PRO A 189 5.84 0.92 10.89
CA PRO A 189 6.15 2.27 10.42
C PRO A 189 7.22 2.26 9.32
N ILE A 190 7.28 3.34 8.54
CA ILE A 190 8.33 3.60 7.55
C ILE A 190 9.71 3.51 8.22
N ARG A 191 10.65 2.79 7.58
CA ARG A 191 12.06 2.66 8.02
C ARG A 191 12.96 2.57 6.78
N LYS A 192 14.21 3.03 6.91
CA LYS A 192 15.27 2.73 5.93
C LYS A 192 15.57 1.23 5.96
N ILE A 193 15.18 0.50 4.92
CA ILE A 193 15.31 -0.97 4.87
C ILE A 193 16.60 -1.50 4.23
N GLU A 194 17.33 -0.65 3.49
CA GLU A 194 18.48 -1.04 2.66
C GLU A 194 19.38 0.19 2.41
N GLU A 195 20.67 0.00 2.16
CA GLU A 195 21.59 1.02 1.62
C GLU A 195 22.31 0.44 0.39
N ARG A 196 22.55 1.26 -0.64
CA ARG A 196 23.23 0.84 -1.88
C ARG A 196 24.23 1.89 -2.32
N ALA A 197 25.44 1.44 -2.62
CA ALA A 197 26.41 2.25 -3.37
C ALA A 197 25.94 2.43 -4.83
N PRO A 198 26.41 3.48 -5.53
CA PRO A 198 26.29 3.58 -6.98
C PRO A 198 26.83 2.33 -7.68
N ARG A 199 26.14 1.90 -8.74
CA ARG A 199 26.56 0.83 -9.65
C ARG A 199 27.53 1.35 -10.70
N SER A 200 27.30 2.56 -11.21
CA SER A 200 28.17 3.24 -12.17
C SER A 200 27.97 4.76 -12.11
N ILE A 201 29.05 5.50 -12.38
CA ILE A 201 29.08 6.96 -12.45
C ILE A 201 29.76 7.34 -13.76
N TRP A 202 29.19 8.28 -14.52
CA TRP A 202 29.74 8.75 -15.79
C TRP A 202 29.28 10.19 -16.10
N THR A 203 29.83 10.78 -17.15
CA THR A 203 29.47 12.13 -17.61
C THR A 203 28.44 12.05 -18.74
N SER A 204 27.38 12.87 -18.68
CA SER A 204 26.35 12.95 -19.73
C SER A 204 26.84 13.71 -20.98
N PRO A 205 26.10 13.66 -22.11
CA PRO A 205 26.42 14.43 -23.31
C PRO A 205 26.59 15.94 -23.09
N SER A 206 25.81 16.53 -22.18
CA SER A 206 25.87 17.95 -21.80
C SER A 206 26.98 18.30 -20.79
N GLY A 207 27.56 17.29 -20.11
CA GLY A 207 28.66 17.46 -19.15
C GLY A 207 28.30 17.18 -17.69
N GLU A 208 27.04 16.85 -17.38
CA GLU A 208 26.59 16.58 -16.01
C GLU A 208 27.07 15.21 -15.49
N THR A 209 27.11 15.04 -14.16
CA THR A 209 27.51 13.77 -13.53
C THR A 209 26.29 12.89 -13.27
N LEU A 210 26.20 11.76 -13.99
CA LEU A 210 25.13 10.77 -13.86
C LEU A 210 25.55 9.62 -12.95
N VAL A 211 24.59 9.12 -12.16
CA VAL A 211 24.81 8.11 -11.10
C VAL A 211 23.70 7.05 -11.18
N ASP A 212 24.04 5.85 -11.69
CA ASP A 212 23.13 4.69 -11.65
C ASP A 212 23.24 3.97 -10.30
N PHE A 213 22.09 3.65 -9.69
CA PHE A 213 21.97 2.87 -8.47
C PHE A 213 21.27 1.50 -8.69
N GLY A 214 21.10 1.10 -9.96
CA GLY A 214 20.41 -0.12 -10.37
C GLY A 214 18.88 0.00 -10.33
N PRO A 215 18.15 -1.05 -9.95
CA PRO A 215 16.69 -1.09 -10.02
C PRO A 215 15.99 0.13 -9.39
N ASN A 216 14.93 0.62 -10.05
CA ASN A 216 14.14 1.73 -9.53
C ASN A 216 13.32 1.32 -8.29
N ILE A 217 13.32 2.20 -7.29
CA ILE A 217 12.74 2.09 -5.95
C ILE A 217 12.76 3.50 -5.36
N ALA A 218 11.71 3.94 -4.65
CA ALA A 218 11.75 5.14 -3.82
C ALA A 218 12.96 5.13 -2.86
N ARG A 219 13.68 6.26 -2.77
CA ARG A 219 14.90 6.43 -1.98
C ARG A 219 15.17 7.92 -1.72
N TRP A 220 16.13 8.19 -0.85
CA TRP A 220 16.85 9.46 -0.74
C TRP A 220 18.35 9.18 -0.74
N LEU A 221 19.19 10.17 -1.00
CA LEU A 221 20.65 9.99 -1.04
C LEU A 221 21.30 10.06 0.34
N ARG A 222 22.51 9.49 0.44
CA ARG A 222 23.43 9.65 1.58
C ARG A 222 24.76 10.16 1.05
N VAL A 223 24.98 11.46 1.15
CA VAL A 223 26.21 12.10 0.69
C VAL A 223 27.29 12.01 1.77
N ARG A 224 28.55 11.83 1.34
CA ARG A 224 29.76 12.02 2.16
C ARG A 224 30.73 12.85 1.34
N SER A 225 31.29 13.91 1.90
CA SER A 225 32.07 14.87 1.12
C SER A 225 33.04 15.71 1.95
N SER A 226 34.27 15.86 1.45
CA SER A 226 35.28 16.80 1.94
C SER A 226 35.35 18.09 1.09
N TRP A 227 34.23 18.47 0.45
CA TRP A 227 34.14 19.69 -0.35
C TRP A 227 34.12 20.95 0.54
N PRO A 228 34.57 22.12 0.03
CA PRO A 228 34.65 23.35 0.82
C PRO A 228 33.31 23.83 1.41
N SER A 229 33.40 24.58 2.51
CA SER A 229 32.26 25.27 3.10
C SER A 229 31.59 26.22 2.10
N SER A 230 30.26 26.32 2.16
CA SER A 230 29.40 27.05 1.21
C SER A 230 29.42 26.54 -0.24
N THR A 231 29.97 25.36 -0.53
CA THR A 231 29.68 24.64 -1.79
C THR A 231 28.21 24.22 -1.79
N LYS A 232 27.44 24.71 -2.77
CA LYS A 232 26.09 24.24 -3.09
C LYS A 232 26.15 23.07 -4.05
N ILE A 233 25.36 22.03 -3.79
CA ILE A 233 25.20 20.85 -4.63
C ILE A 233 23.71 20.60 -4.83
N THR A 234 23.29 20.30 -6.05
CA THR A 234 21.91 19.91 -6.39
C THR A 234 21.92 18.46 -6.88
N PHE A 235 21.04 17.63 -6.35
CA PHE A 235 20.83 16.26 -6.80
C PHE A 235 19.45 16.14 -7.46
N SER A 236 19.42 16.09 -8.80
CA SER A 236 18.19 15.84 -9.57
C SER A 236 17.96 14.33 -9.70
N HIS A 237 16.74 13.87 -9.41
CA HIS A 237 16.36 12.46 -9.49
C HIS A 237 15.44 12.21 -10.69
N ALA A 238 15.62 11.09 -11.40
CA ALA A 238 14.73 10.64 -12.46
C ALA A 238 14.71 9.11 -12.57
N ASP A 239 13.61 8.57 -13.10
CA ASP A 239 13.41 7.12 -13.28
C ASP A 239 14.23 6.53 -14.44
N VAL A 240 14.45 7.33 -15.49
CA VAL A 240 14.99 6.88 -16.79
C VAL A 240 15.92 7.93 -17.41
N LEU A 241 16.70 7.48 -18.37
CA LEU A 241 17.53 8.33 -19.22
C LEU A 241 16.90 8.45 -20.61
N GLU A 242 17.00 9.63 -21.20
CA GLU A 242 16.54 9.90 -22.57
C GLU A 242 17.62 10.65 -23.33
N ASN A 243 17.97 10.18 -24.54
CA ASN A 243 19.08 10.68 -25.36
C ASN A 243 20.46 10.75 -24.65
N GLY A 244 20.59 10.13 -23.46
CA GLY A 244 21.80 10.15 -22.61
C GLY A 244 21.75 11.11 -21.41
N GLU A 245 20.65 11.85 -21.24
CA GLU A 245 20.40 12.78 -20.12
C GLU A 245 19.31 12.23 -19.18
N LEU A 246 19.12 12.83 -18.00
CA LEU A 246 17.99 12.52 -17.10
C LEU A 246 16.68 13.02 -17.69
N SER A 247 15.70 12.14 -17.92
CA SER A 247 14.37 12.57 -18.38
C SER A 247 13.46 12.89 -17.20
N ILE A 248 13.21 14.19 -16.99
CA ILE A 248 12.37 14.71 -15.90
C ILE A 248 10.90 14.91 -16.31
N GLU A 249 10.55 14.75 -17.58
CA GLU A 249 9.17 15.02 -18.08
C GLU A 249 8.11 14.15 -17.38
N ALA A 250 8.46 12.89 -17.08
CA ALA A 250 7.59 11.96 -16.36
C ALA A 250 7.27 12.37 -14.90
N LEU A 251 7.98 13.34 -14.33
CA LEU A 251 7.74 13.89 -12.98
C LEU A 251 6.62 14.95 -12.95
N ARG A 252 6.24 15.47 -14.13
CA ARG A 252 5.27 16.55 -14.34
C ARG A 252 5.67 17.85 -13.62
N THR A 253 5.07 18.19 -12.47
CA THR A 253 5.45 19.40 -11.70
C THR A 253 6.41 19.14 -10.55
N ALA A 254 6.61 17.89 -10.12
CA ALA A 254 7.52 17.56 -9.02
C ALA A 254 8.99 17.79 -9.43
N LYS A 255 9.74 18.55 -8.63
CA LYS A 255 11.16 18.85 -8.93
C LYS A 255 12.09 17.66 -8.67
N ALA A 256 11.80 16.86 -7.65
CA ALA A 256 12.64 15.76 -7.15
C ALA A 256 14.12 16.16 -6.97
N GLN A 257 14.36 17.33 -6.33
CA GLN A 257 15.69 17.94 -6.20
C GLN A 257 16.12 18.16 -4.75
N ASP A 258 17.19 17.49 -4.32
CA ASP A 258 17.82 17.77 -3.02
C ASP A 258 18.88 18.87 -3.20
N ILE A 259 18.86 19.90 -2.35
CA ILE A 259 19.85 20.99 -2.36
C ILE A 259 20.62 21.02 -1.04
N LEU A 260 21.90 20.70 -1.12
CA LEU A 260 22.83 20.66 0.00
C LEU A 260 23.83 21.81 -0.06
N ILE A 261 23.89 22.64 0.99
CA ILE A 261 24.97 23.60 1.22
C ILE A 261 25.82 23.11 2.40
N LEU A 262 27.12 22.92 2.12
CA LEU A 262 28.06 22.26 3.04
C LEU A 262 28.70 23.22 4.05
N ASN A 263 28.93 22.74 5.27
CA ASN A 263 29.72 23.42 6.31
C ASN A 263 31.22 23.06 6.24
N GLY A 264 31.56 21.89 5.68
CA GLY A 264 32.94 21.41 5.48
C GLY A 264 33.43 20.40 6.52
N ARG A 265 32.53 19.75 7.28
CA ARG A 265 32.85 18.67 8.24
C ARG A 265 32.54 17.28 7.68
N ASP A 266 33.09 16.25 8.33
CA ASP A 266 33.09 14.87 7.82
C ASP A 266 31.86 14.03 8.24
N SER A 267 31.66 12.89 7.55
CA SER A 267 30.38 12.17 7.40
C SER A 267 29.72 11.43 8.60
N GLN A 268 28.39 11.23 8.53
CA GLN A 268 27.57 10.47 9.51
C GLN A 268 26.67 9.35 8.90
N ALA A 269 25.82 8.71 9.75
CA ALA A 269 24.63 7.84 9.50
C ALA A 269 24.72 6.29 9.66
N PHE A 270 23.53 5.65 9.83
CA PHE A 270 23.28 4.33 10.47
C PHE A 270 22.11 3.53 9.77
N GLU A 271 21.67 2.38 10.30
CA GLU A 271 20.84 1.31 9.65
C GLU A 271 20.05 0.43 10.67
N PRO A 272 19.34 -0.71 10.38
CA PRO A 272 18.72 -1.33 9.15
C PRO A 272 17.20 -1.71 9.39
N HIS A 273 16.49 -2.82 9.05
CA HIS A 273 16.70 -4.12 8.33
C HIS A 273 15.35 -4.86 7.96
N SER A 274 15.40 -5.82 7.03
CA SER A 274 14.48 -6.99 6.79
C SER A 274 13.06 -6.85 6.15
N THR A 275 12.76 -7.76 5.20
CA THR A 275 11.43 -8.00 4.58
C THR A 275 11.23 -9.49 4.20
N THR A 276 9.97 -9.91 3.98
CA THR A 276 9.56 -11.31 3.72
C THR A 276 9.10 -11.57 2.27
N GLY A 277 8.97 -12.85 1.88
CA GLY A 277 8.43 -13.30 0.59
C GLY A 277 9.47 -13.43 -0.54
N TRP A 278 9.61 -14.63 -1.12
CA TRP A 278 10.55 -14.95 -2.20
C TRP A 278 9.98 -16.04 -3.13
N SER A 279 10.31 -15.98 -4.43
CA SER A 279 10.09 -17.04 -5.42
C SER A 279 11.23 -17.04 -6.44
N ARG A 280 11.47 -18.18 -7.10
CA ARG A 280 12.49 -18.37 -8.14
C ARG A 280 12.08 -19.53 -9.05
N CYS A 281 12.34 -19.40 -10.35
CA CYS A 281 12.16 -20.45 -11.36
C CYS A 281 13.42 -20.61 -12.23
N SER A 282 13.36 -21.49 -13.23
CA SER A 282 14.44 -21.75 -14.19
C SER A 282 14.66 -20.62 -15.22
N ASN A 283 13.63 -19.82 -15.51
CA ASN A 283 13.73 -18.72 -16.47
C ASN A 283 14.32 -17.45 -15.80
N PRO A 284 15.44 -16.88 -16.31
CA PRO A 284 16.07 -15.70 -15.71
C PRO A 284 15.25 -14.41 -15.85
N LEU A 285 14.56 -14.21 -16.98
CA LEU A 285 13.70 -13.04 -17.19
C LEU A 285 12.50 -13.04 -16.24
N MET A 286 11.90 -14.22 -15.98
CA MET A 286 10.84 -14.36 -14.99
C MET A 286 11.31 -14.07 -13.56
N ASN A 287 12.55 -14.45 -13.22
CA ASN A 287 13.15 -14.09 -11.93
C ASN A 287 13.36 -12.57 -11.83
N GLN A 288 13.80 -11.92 -12.92
CA GLN A 288 13.96 -10.47 -13.00
C GLN A 288 12.61 -9.74 -12.89
N PHE A 289 11.57 -10.18 -13.61
CA PHE A 289 10.22 -9.61 -13.53
C PHE A 289 9.65 -9.68 -12.12
N HIS A 290 9.69 -10.86 -11.48
CA HIS A 290 9.28 -11.00 -10.07
C HIS A 290 10.12 -10.12 -9.11
N GLN A 291 11.40 -9.90 -9.41
CA GLN A 291 12.22 -8.96 -8.65
C GLN A 291 11.81 -7.50 -8.87
N SER A 292 11.51 -7.09 -10.10
CA SER A 292 10.98 -5.76 -10.43
C SER A 292 9.64 -5.50 -9.74
N VAL A 293 8.69 -6.46 -9.78
CA VAL A 293 7.40 -6.35 -9.06
C VAL A 293 7.61 -6.12 -7.56
N ARG A 294 8.58 -6.81 -6.93
CA ARG A 294 8.92 -6.60 -5.51
C ARG A 294 9.57 -5.23 -5.25
N TYR A 295 10.28 -4.65 -6.21
CA TYR A 295 10.81 -3.28 -6.09
C TYR A 295 9.72 -2.23 -6.26
N SER A 296 8.81 -2.39 -7.23
CA SER A 296 7.63 -1.53 -7.39
C SER A 296 6.75 -1.56 -6.13
N MET A 297 6.52 -2.74 -5.55
CA MET A 297 5.79 -2.87 -4.28
C MET A 297 6.52 -2.18 -3.11
N LYS A 298 7.85 -2.30 -3.02
CA LYS A 298 8.64 -1.56 -2.02
C LYS A 298 8.52 -0.04 -2.19
N GLY A 299 8.49 0.46 -3.42
CA GLY A 299 8.40 1.90 -3.71
C GLY A 299 7.02 2.50 -3.46
N LYS A 300 5.95 1.69 -3.59
CA LYS A 300 4.54 2.15 -3.50
C LYS A 300 3.86 1.93 -2.15
N PHE A 301 4.55 1.39 -1.14
CA PHE A 301 4.00 1.21 0.22
C PHE A 301 4.65 2.22 1.17
N PHE A 302 4.23 3.50 1.06
CA PHE A 302 4.90 4.62 1.74
C PHE A 302 3.98 5.84 1.93
N PRO A 303 3.40 6.06 3.13
CA PRO A 303 2.99 5.04 4.10
C PRO A 303 1.75 4.25 3.60
N ILE A 304 0.98 4.85 2.69
CA ILE A 304 -0.18 4.27 2.01
C ILE A 304 0.25 3.48 0.76
N SER A 305 -0.66 2.69 0.20
CA SER A 305 -0.45 1.96 -1.07
C SER A 305 -0.67 2.89 -2.27
N SER A 306 0.35 3.63 -2.67
CA SER A 306 0.28 4.68 -3.69
C SER A 306 0.23 4.18 -5.14
N ASP A 307 -0.27 5.02 -6.04
CA ASP A 307 -0.25 4.78 -7.49
C ASP A 307 1.19 4.76 -8.05
N CYS A 308 2.04 5.65 -7.56
CA CYS A 308 3.39 5.92 -8.02
C CYS A 308 4.28 6.39 -6.84
N SER A 309 5.56 6.69 -7.10
CA SER A 309 6.50 7.15 -6.06
C SER A 309 7.40 8.32 -6.45
N GLN A 310 7.25 8.86 -7.67
CA GLN A 310 8.19 9.80 -8.29
C GLN A 310 7.54 11.13 -8.74
N ARG A 311 6.36 11.10 -9.35
CA ARG A 311 5.67 12.33 -9.82
C ARG A 311 4.83 12.98 -8.72
N ASP A 312 4.24 14.13 -9.05
CA ASP A 312 3.26 14.92 -8.29
C ASP A 312 1.89 14.23 -8.09
N GLU A 313 1.90 13.02 -7.55
CA GLU A 313 0.68 12.21 -7.29
C GLU A 313 0.86 11.43 -5.98
N ARG A 314 1.39 10.20 -6.04
CA ARG A 314 1.75 9.38 -4.86
C ARG A 314 0.55 9.09 -3.96
N LEU A 315 -0.64 9.05 -4.55
CA LEU A 315 -1.92 8.98 -3.84
C LEU A 315 -2.31 7.52 -3.60
N GLY A 316 -2.77 7.21 -2.39
CA GLY A 316 -3.38 5.91 -2.09
C GLY A 316 -4.78 5.84 -2.69
N TRP A 317 -5.16 4.72 -3.31
CA TRP A 317 -6.46 4.63 -3.99
C TRP A 317 -7.58 4.00 -3.15
N MET A 318 -7.28 3.26 -2.06
CA MET A 318 -8.30 2.48 -1.32
C MET A 318 -8.06 2.31 0.20
N GLY A 319 -7.16 3.08 0.84
CA GLY A 319 -6.72 2.85 2.23
C GLY A 319 -7.84 2.91 3.28
N ASP A 320 -8.31 4.12 3.56
CA ASP A 320 -9.24 4.46 4.66
C ASP A 320 -10.70 4.67 4.19
N ALA A 321 -11.06 4.06 3.05
CA ALA A 321 -12.21 4.47 2.22
C ALA A 321 -13.53 4.62 3.02
N MET A 322 -13.82 3.73 3.96
CA MET A 322 -15.02 3.79 4.80
C MET A 322 -15.18 5.11 5.58
N SER A 323 -14.08 5.72 6.03
CA SER A 323 -14.12 6.98 6.78
C SER A 323 -14.59 8.14 5.90
N GLU A 324 -14.11 8.17 4.66
CA GLU A 324 -14.40 9.22 3.68
C GLU A 324 -15.76 8.98 3.01
N MET A 325 -16.13 7.72 2.74
CA MET A 325 -17.47 7.30 2.35
C MET A 325 -18.53 7.81 3.33
N ARG A 326 -18.32 7.59 4.65
CA ARG A 326 -19.19 8.10 5.72
C ARG A 326 -19.20 9.63 5.77
N SER A 327 -18.04 10.27 5.66
CA SER A 327 -17.90 11.73 5.70
C SER A 327 -18.54 12.44 4.50
N SER A 328 -18.60 11.78 3.33
CA SER A 328 -19.29 12.29 2.13
C SER A 328 -20.82 12.25 2.23
N GLY A 329 -21.37 11.45 3.15
CA GLY A 329 -22.81 11.14 3.24
C GLY A 329 -23.38 10.29 2.11
N ALA A 330 -22.62 10.03 1.03
CA ALA A 330 -23.08 9.34 -0.17
C ALA A 330 -22.67 7.86 -0.26
N MET A 331 -21.80 7.39 0.65
CA MET A 331 -21.17 6.06 0.61
C MET A 331 -20.47 5.76 -0.74
N LEU A 332 -19.90 6.80 -1.34
CA LEU A 332 -19.05 6.74 -2.53
C LEU A 332 -17.59 6.68 -2.13
N VAL A 333 -16.81 5.81 -2.79
CA VAL A 333 -15.35 5.82 -2.67
C VAL A 333 -14.81 7.00 -3.51
N PRO A 334 -14.01 7.90 -2.93
CA PRO A 334 -13.36 8.98 -3.69
C PRO A 334 -12.22 8.42 -4.55
N HIS A 335 -11.75 9.20 -5.53
CA HIS A 335 -10.65 8.77 -6.43
C HIS A 335 -9.36 8.44 -5.67
N HIS A 336 -9.12 9.08 -4.54
CA HIS A 336 -7.97 8.80 -3.69
C HIS A 336 -8.32 8.96 -2.21
N VAL A 337 -7.59 8.19 -1.39
CA VAL A 337 -7.72 8.10 0.06
C VAL A 337 -6.31 8.11 0.68
N PRO A 338 -5.96 9.09 1.54
CA PRO A 338 -6.81 10.19 1.99
C PRO A 338 -7.16 11.20 0.88
N ASN A 339 -8.41 11.65 0.85
CA ASN A 339 -8.89 12.66 -0.10
C ASN A 339 -8.35 14.04 0.28
N THR A 340 -7.24 14.40 -0.34
CA THR A 340 -6.50 15.65 -0.08
C THR A 340 -7.22 16.94 -0.50
N ALA A 341 -8.32 16.87 -1.26
CA ALA A 341 -8.98 18.06 -1.80
C ALA A 341 -10.49 17.85 -2.08
N PRO A 342 -11.32 17.57 -1.04
CA PRO A 342 -12.74 17.19 -1.17
C PRO A 342 -13.66 18.25 -1.80
N ASN A 343 -13.18 19.50 -1.91
CA ASN A 343 -13.91 20.61 -2.52
C ASN A 343 -13.38 21.02 -3.91
N ARG A 344 -12.40 20.31 -4.47
CA ARG A 344 -11.72 20.68 -5.72
C ARG A 344 -11.93 19.62 -6.79
N GLU A 345 -12.00 20.07 -8.03
CA GLU A 345 -11.74 19.23 -9.21
C GLU A 345 -10.23 19.00 -9.26
N CYS A 346 -9.77 17.99 -8.49
CA CYS A 346 -8.35 17.69 -8.26
C CYS A 346 -7.62 17.30 -9.55
N CYS A 347 -8.37 16.72 -10.48
CA CYS A 347 -7.88 16.13 -11.71
C CYS A 347 -8.82 16.57 -12.84
N GLY A 348 -8.57 17.73 -13.46
CA GLY A 348 -9.32 18.22 -14.64
C GLY A 348 -10.84 18.20 -14.49
N ASN A 349 -11.55 18.01 -15.60
CA ASN A 349 -13.02 17.92 -15.63
C ASN A 349 -13.56 16.53 -15.19
N TRP A 350 -12.78 15.71 -14.48
CA TRP A 350 -13.22 14.35 -14.09
C TRP A 350 -14.27 14.42 -12.96
N PRO A 351 -15.45 13.79 -13.11
CA PRO A 351 -16.52 13.87 -12.11
C PRO A 351 -16.18 13.10 -10.83
N ARG A 352 -16.86 13.44 -9.73
CA ARG A 352 -16.53 13.09 -8.33
C ARG A 352 -16.59 11.60 -7.90
N VAL A 353 -16.68 10.64 -8.82
CA VAL A 353 -17.10 9.26 -8.50
C VAL A 353 -16.11 8.21 -9.00
N VAL A 354 -15.63 7.33 -8.12
CA VAL A 354 -15.02 6.06 -8.53
C VAL A 354 -16.11 5.04 -8.83
N THR A 355 -16.18 4.65 -10.10
CA THR A 355 -17.24 3.78 -10.63
C THR A 355 -16.88 2.29 -10.63
N VAL A 356 -15.63 1.93 -10.32
CA VAL A 356 -15.17 0.53 -10.16
C VAL A 356 -14.22 0.44 -8.96
N ILE A 357 -14.58 -0.37 -7.95
CA ILE A 357 -13.67 -0.76 -6.86
C ILE A 357 -12.94 -2.04 -7.25
N TRP A 358 -11.61 -2.05 -7.05
CA TRP A 358 -10.74 -3.16 -7.41
C TRP A 358 -10.63 -4.15 -6.25
N GLY A 359 -11.02 -5.40 -6.49
CA GLY A 359 -11.37 -6.38 -5.46
C GLY A 359 -10.20 -7.09 -4.78
N ASP A 360 -9.19 -6.38 -4.28
CA ASP A 360 -8.03 -6.95 -3.54
C ASP A 360 -8.37 -7.35 -2.08
N ILE A 361 -9.49 -8.04 -1.89
CA ILE A 361 -9.90 -8.64 -0.60
C ILE A 361 -9.20 -9.99 -0.45
N ALA A 362 -7.87 -9.94 -0.30
CA ALA A 362 -6.99 -11.10 -0.08
C ALA A 362 -6.84 -11.45 1.42
N VAL A 363 -7.93 -11.29 2.19
CA VAL A 363 -7.91 -11.31 3.66
C VAL A 363 -8.30 -12.68 4.22
N SER A 364 -7.40 -13.30 4.98
CA SER A 364 -7.65 -14.54 5.76
C SER A 364 -8.14 -14.29 7.19
N ASP A 365 -8.16 -13.03 7.63
CA ASP A 365 -8.61 -12.56 8.94
C ASP A 365 -10.11 -12.19 8.91
N LEU A 366 -10.93 -12.82 9.77
CA LEU A 366 -12.37 -12.55 9.83
C LEU A 366 -12.74 -11.18 10.42
N ALA A 367 -11.85 -10.51 11.18
CA ALA A 367 -12.12 -9.17 11.71
C ALA A 367 -11.98 -8.10 10.62
N LEU A 368 -10.80 -8.04 9.98
CA LEU A 368 -10.56 -7.16 8.84
C LEU A 368 -11.54 -7.45 7.67
N LEU A 369 -11.92 -8.70 7.46
CA LEU A 369 -12.98 -9.06 6.49
C LEU A 369 -14.35 -8.44 6.85
N LYS A 370 -14.67 -8.30 8.14
CA LYS A 370 -15.91 -7.68 8.63
C LYS A 370 -15.89 -6.15 8.46
N GLU A 371 -14.77 -5.51 8.76
CA GLU A 371 -14.58 -4.06 8.54
C GLU A 371 -14.70 -3.72 7.05
N GLN A 372 -14.01 -4.47 6.19
CA GLN A 372 -14.10 -4.33 4.74
C GLN A 372 -15.51 -4.68 4.21
N TYR A 373 -16.24 -5.58 4.86
CA TYR A 373 -17.61 -5.91 4.50
C TYR A 373 -18.59 -4.76 4.67
N GLU A 374 -18.47 -3.93 5.72
CA GLU A 374 -19.35 -2.77 5.90
C GLU A 374 -19.21 -1.75 4.77
N GLN A 375 -17.99 -1.45 4.32
CA GLN A 375 -17.78 -0.54 3.19
C GLN A 375 -18.23 -1.14 1.85
N SER A 376 -17.87 -2.40 1.57
CA SER A 376 -18.24 -3.03 0.30
C SER A 376 -19.76 -3.23 0.17
N SER A 377 -20.46 -3.53 1.26
CA SER A 377 -21.93 -3.65 1.26
C SER A 377 -22.60 -2.29 1.03
N ALA A 378 -22.19 -1.24 1.74
CA ALA A 378 -22.71 0.11 1.54
C ALA A 378 -22.50 0.65 0.11
N TRP A 379 -21.36 0.35 -0.52
CA TRP A 379 -21.13 0.70 -1.93
C TRP A 379 -22.11 0.00 -2.86
N ILE A 380 -22.27 -1.33 -2.77
CA ILE A 380 -23.21 -2.10 -3.61
C ILE A 380 -24.68 -1.68 -3.39
N ASP A 381 -25.05 -1.37 -2.15
CA ASP A 381 -26.43 -1.09 -1.75
C ASP A 381 -26.86 0.39 -1.88
N SER A 382 -25.92 1.34 -1.94
CA SER A 382 -26.25 2.77 -1.99
C SER A 382 -25.29 3.63 -2.82
N GLY A 383 -24.03 3.24 -2.99
CA GLY A 383 -23.05 4.00 -3.78
C GLY A 383 -23.15 3.79 -5.29
N VAL A 384 -23.55 2.60 -5.75
CA VAL A 384 -23.72 2.30 -7.19
C VAL A 384 -24.97 3.01 -7.73
N VAL A 385 -24.78 3.94 -8.67
CA VAL A 385 -25.86 4.60 -9.41
C VAL A 385 -26.37 3.66 -10.50
N ARG A 386 -27.59 3.15 -10.32
CA ARG A 386 -28.18 2.10 -11.17
C ARG A 386 -29.25 2.61 -12.13
N ASP A 387 -29.29 2.02 -13.32
CA ASP A 387 -30.35 2.20 -14.30
C ASP A 387 -31.62 1.40 -13.93
N SER A 388 -32.65 1.51 -14.78
CA SER A 388 -33.93 0.80 -14.60
C SER A 388 -33.87 -0.74 -14.65
N CYS A 389 -32.78 -1.34 -15.17
CA CYS A 389 -32.57 -2.78 -15.18
C CYS A 389 -31.67 -3.28 -14.02
N GLY A 390 -31.06 -2.34 -13.28
CA GLY A 390 -30.22 -2.58 -12.10
C GLY A 390 -28.71 -2.63 -12.38
N LEU A 391 -28.31 -2.41 -13.63
CA LEU A 391 -26.93 -2.24 -14.08
C LEU A 391 -26.48 -0.77 -13.87
N TRP A 392 -25.26 -0.39 -14.25
CA TRP A 392 -24.82 1.00 -14.10
C TRP A 392 -25.58 1.98 -14.99
N GLU A 393 -25.92 3.14 -14.45
CA GLU A 393 -26.42 4.27 -15.24
C GLU A 393 -25.40 4.68 -16.32
N ARG A 394 -25.88 4.90 -17.55
CA ARG A 394 -25.09 5.02 -18.77
C ARG A 394 -24.60 6.43 -19.07
N SER A 395 -25.14 7.43 -18.37
CA SER A 395 -24.61 8.80 -18.38
C SER A 395 -23.46 9.01 -17.38
N GLY A 396 -23.06 7.98 -16.65
CA GLY A 396 -21.93 8.03 -15.72
C GLY A 396 -20.58 8.01 -16.43
N PHE A 397 -19.57 8.63 -15.81
CA PHE A 397 -18.17 8.42 -16.19
C PHE A 397 -17.69 7.04 -15.69
N GLN A 398 -16.76 6.46 -16.43
CA GLN A 398 -16.19 5.14 -16.18
C GLN A 398 -14.70 5.18 -16.53
N TRP A 399 -13.82 4.76 -15.62
CA TRP A 399 -12.40 4.57 -15.93
C TRP A 399 -12.15 3.43 -16.95
N GLY A 400 -13.10 2.50 -17.09
CA GLY A 400 -13.06 1.44 -18.10
C GLY A 400 -11.87 0.49 -17.94
N ASP A 401 -11.28 0.10 -19.06
CA ASP A 401 -10.04 -0.69 -19.11
C ASP A 401 -8.82 0.22 -19.27
N TRP A 402 -8.61 1.10 -18.28
CA TRP A 402 -7.57 2.13 -18.31
C TRP A 402 -6.18 1.57 -18.65
N LEU A 403 -5.45 2.28 -19.52
CA LEU A 403 -4.17 1.83 -20.09
C LEU A 403 -4.25 0.49 -20.85
N ASP A 404 -5.37 0.28 -21.57
CA ASP A 404 -5.44 -0.67 -22.68
C ASP A 404 -4.31 -0.38 -23.68
N PRO A 405 -3.47 -1.37 -24.09
CA PRO A 405 -2.35 -1.16 -25.01
C PRO A 405 -2.71 -0.65 -26.41
N LEU A 406 -4.00 -0.48 -26.73
CA LEU A 406 -4.48 0.16 -27.96
C LEU A 406 -5.11 1.55 -27.74
N SER A 407 -5.15 2.07 -26.50
CA SER A 407 -5.50 3.46 -26.22
C SER A 407 -4.42 4.43 -26.74
N PRO A 408 -4.78 5.64 -27.22
CA PRO A 408 -3.80 6.68 -27.53
C PRO A 408 -3.11 7.18 -26.25
N ASP A 409 -1.81 7.52 -26.33
CA ASP A 409 -1.04 8.07 -25.18
C ASP A 409 -1.68 9.34 -24.58
N SER A 410 -2.44 10.08 -25.39
CA SER A 410 -3.15 11.31 -25.02
C SER A 410 -4.55 11.09 -24.43
N ASP A 411 -5.10 9.88 -24.50
CA ASP A 411 -6.35 9.49 -23.83
C ASP A 411 -6.30 8.00 -23.40
N PRO A 412 -5.65 7.70 -22.26
CA PRO A 412 -5.54 6.33 -21.74
C PRO A 412 -6.87 5.70 -21.26
N GLY A 413 -7.99 6.45 -21.34
CA GLY A 413 -9.34 5.97 -21.07
C GLY A 413 -10.09 5.52 -22.32
N ALA A 414 -9.59 5.84 -23.52
CA ALA A 414 -10.14 5.41 -24.81
C ALA A 414 -9.78 3.94 -25.15
N ALA A 415 -10.05 3.04 -24.21
CA ALA A 415 -9.88 1.60 -24.36
C ALA A 415 -10.81 1.01 -25.44
N ILE A 416 -10.40 -0.08 -26.08
CA ILE A 416 -11.24 -0.76 -27.09
C ILE A 416 -12.36 -1.59 -26.47
N THR A 417 -12.37 -1.75 -25.14
CA THR A 417 -13.45 -2.39 -24.37
C THR A 417 -14.43 -1.34 -23.88
N THR A 418 -15.75 -1.49 -24.14
CA THR A 418 -16.76 -0.53 -23.68
C THR A 418 -16.69 -0.33 -22.15
N PRO A 419 -16.43 0.89 -21.64
CA PRO A 419 -16.23 1.10 -20.20
C PRO A 419 -17.42 0.68 -19.30
N HIS A 420 -18.65 0.80 -19.81
CA HIS A 420 -19.86 0.35 -19.11
C HIS A 420 -20.01 -1.18 -19.05
N LEU A 421 -19.42 -1.93 -19.98
CA LEU A 421 -19.36 -3.40 -19.90
C LEU A 421 -18.45 -3.82 -18.74
N VAL A 422 -17.28 -3.18 -18.61
CA VAL A 422 -16.37 -3.39 -17.47
C VAL A 422 -17.08 -3.09 -16.15
N ALA A 423 -17.74 -1.93 -16.07
CA ALA A 423 -18.46 -1.51 -14.87
C ALA A 423 -19.55 -2.51 -14.43
N ASP A 424 -20.36 -3.00 -15.36
CA ASP A 424 -21.39 -4.00 -15.07
C ASP A 424 -20.81 -5.37 -14.71
N ALA A 425 -19.70 -5.77 -15.33
CA ALA A 425 -19.02 -7.01 -15.00
C ALA A 425 -18.49 -6.98 -13.56
N TYR A 426 -17.82 -5.90 -13.16
CA TYR A 426 -17.36 -5.68 -11.79
C TYR A 426 -18.54 -5.56 -10.80
N LEU A 427 -19.64 -4.91 -11.17
CA LEU A 427 -20.86 -4.84 -10.34
C LEU A 427 -21.37 -6.25 -9.97
N ILE A 428 -21.46 -7.16 -10.94
CA ILE A 428 -21.93 -8.53 -10.72
C ILE A 428 -20.91 -9.36 -9.94
N GLY A 429 -19.62 -9.22 -10.27
CA GLY A 429 -18.51 -9.91 -9.60
C GLY A 429 -18.33 -9.51 -8.14
N MET A 430 -18.43 -8.22 -7.82
CA MET A 430 -18.34 -7.69 -6.45
C MET A 430 -19.61 -8.00 -5.64
N THR A 431 -20.79 -8.06 -6.27
CA THR A 431 -22.01 -8.54 -5.59
C THR A 431 -21.89 -10.04 -5.23
N ASP A 432 -21.27 -10.87 -6.08
CA ASP A 432 -20.96 -12.27 -5.70
C ASP A 432 -19.86 -12.37 -4.62
N LEU A 433 -18.86 -11.48 -4.67
CA LEU A 433 -17.84 -11.40 -3.62
C LEU A 433 -18.48 -11.08 -2.26
N LEU A 434 -19.40 -10.11 -2.18
CA LEU A 434 -20.19 -9.86 -0.97
C LEU A 434 -21.00 -11.07 -0.51
N ALA A 435 -21.57 -11.85 -1.43
CA ALA A 435 -22.27 -13.08 -1.07
C ALA A 435 -21.32 -14.12 -0.44
N ARG A 436 -20.06 -14.19 -0.92
CA ARG A 436 -19.00 -15.03 -0.34
C ARG A 436 -18.49 -14.49 1.01
N MET A 437 -18.29 -13.18 1.14
CA MET A 437 -17.90 -12.51 2.40
C MET A 437 -18.98 -12.73 3.48
N SER A 438 -20.24 -12.45 3.17
CA SER A 438 -21.40 -12.70 4.05
C SER A 438 -21.42 -14.16 4.54
N ASN A 439 -21.19 -15.12 3.64
CA ASN A 439 -21.16 -16.55 3.96
C ASN A 439 -19.94 -16.94 4.84
N ARG A 440 -18.83 -16.19 4.79
CA ARG A 440 -17.66 -16.38 5.67
C ARG A 440 -17.86 -15.76 7.06
N LEU A 441 -18.57 -14.64 7.13
CA LEU A 441 -18.89 -13.93 8.38
C LEU A 441 -20.07 -14.54 9.14
N GLY A 442 -20.83 -15.45 8.52
CA GLY A 442 -22.02 -16.07 9.12
C GLY A 442 -23.33 -15.33 8.83
N GLU A 443 -23.28 -14.25 8.05
CA GLU A 443 -24.40 -13.39 7.64
C GLU A 443 -25.29 -14.08 6.58
N ASN A 444 -25.93 -15.16 7.00
CA ASN A 444 -26.67 -16.10 6.14
C ASN A 444 -27.87 -15.47 5.40
N VAL A 445 -28.41 -14.35 5.88
CA VAL A 445 -29.48 -13.60 5.20
C VAL A 445 -28.88 -12.77 4.06
N MET A 446 -27.83 -11.99 4.33
CA MET A 446 -27.14 -11.18 3.34
C MET A 446 -26.44 -12.03 2.27
N ALA A 447 -25.90 -13.19 2.67
CA ALA A 447 -25.35 -14.18 1.74
C ALA A 447 -26.38 -14.69 0.73
N LYS A 448 -27.66 -14.76 1.10
CA LYS A 448 -28.77 -15.11 0.20
C LYS A 448 -29.21 -13.92 -0.64
N LYS A 449 -29.29 -12.72 -0.06
CA LYS A 449 -29.59 -11.45 -0.75
C LYS A 449 -28.63 -11.24 -1.93
N TYR A 450 -27.34 -11.06 -1.65
CA TYR A 450 -26.35 -10.73 -2.68
C TYR A 450 -26.18 -11.85 -3.71
N ARG A 451 -26.32 -13.13 -3.32
CA ARG A 451 -26.30 -14.26 -4.27
C ARG A 451 -27.51 -14.26 -5.21
N HIS A 452 -28.68 -13.82 -4.73
CA HIS A 452 -29.86 -13.64 -5.57
C HIS A 452 -29.68 -12.45 -6.52
N GLU A 453 -29.19 -11.31 -6.02
CA GLU A 453 -28.99 -10.08 -6.79
C GLU A 453 -27.92 -10.24 -7.88
N SER A 454 -26.73 -10.76 -7.55
CA SER A 454 -25.69 -11.07 -8.54
C SER A 454 -26.22 -12.00 -9.64
N LYS A 455 -27.00 -13.04 -9.27
CA LYS A 455 -27.61 -13.96 -10.26
C LYS A 455 -28.70 -13.28 -11.10
N LYS A 456 -29.50 -12.37 -10.53
CA LYS A 456 -30.55 -11.61 -11.23
C LYS A 456 -29.96 -10.68 -12.29
N LEU A 457 -28.85 -10.00 -11.98
CA LEU A 457 -28.19 -9.03 -12.87
C LEU A 457 -27.55 -9.66 -14.12
N ARG A 458 -27.27 -10.98 -14.11
CA ARG A 458 -26.72 -11.68 -15.29
C ARG A 458 -27.64 -11.68 -16.51
N GLN A 459 -28.97 -11.62 -16.32
CA GLN A 459 -29.91 -11.55 -17.45
C GLN A 459 -29.84 -10.17 -18.14
N PRO A 460 -30.04 -9.03 -17.45
CA PRO A 460 -29.75 -7.71 -18.02
C PRO A 460 -28.36 -7.59 -18.65
N PHE A 461 -27.31 -8.14 -18.02
CA PHE A 461 -25.96 -8.12 -18.60
C PHE A 461 -25.91 -8.82 -19.96
N ALA A 462 -26.51 -10.01 -20.07
CA ALA A 462 -26.60 -10.75 -21.33
C ALA A 462 -27.45 -10.01 -22.37
N ASP A 463 -28.56 -9.40 -21.96
CA ASP A 463 -29.48 -8.68 -22.84
C ASP A 463 -28.84 -7.43 -23.48
N VAL A 464 -27.98 -6.71 -22.73
CA VAL A 464 -27.27 -5.53 -23.21
C VAL A 464 -26.02 -5.91 -24.05
N TRP A 465 -25.19 -6.82 -23.53
CA TRP A 465 -23.83 -7.06 -24.01
C TRP A 465 -23.66 -8.34 -24.86
N LEU A 466 -24.38 -9.43 -24.58
CA LEU A 466 -24.15 -10.76 -25.20
C LEU A 466 -24.94 -10.97 -26.50
N ARG A 467 -24.75 -10.09 -27.47
CA ARG A 467 -25.50 -10.06 -28.74
C ARG A 467 -25.13 -11.25 -29.63
N ASN A 468 -26.12 -12.06 -30.00
CA ASN A 468 -25.95 -13.32 -30.76
C ASN A 468 -24.97 -14.33 -30.12
N GLY A 469 -24.67 -14.20 -28.82
CA GLY A 469 -23.62 -14.97 -28.15
C GLY A 469 -22.21 -14.49 -28.48
N SER A 470 -22.01 -13.20 -28.68
CA SER A 470 -20.71 -12.52 -28.67
C SER A 470 -20.84 -11.22 -27.86
N MET A 471 -19.72 -10.74 -27.32
CA MET A 471 -19.55 -9.41 -26.74
C MET A 471 -18.40 -8.69 -27.47
N ASP A 472 -18.03 -7.48 -27.02
CA ASP A 472 -16.83 -6.75 -27.45
C ASP A 472 -15.61 -7.69 -27.54
N TRP A 473 -14.90 -7.65 -28.68
CA TRP A 473 -13.92 -8.68 -29.05
C TRP A 473 -12.54 -8.42 -28.45
N THR A 474 -12.46 -8.35 -27.12
CA THR A 474 -11.28 -7.91 -26.35
C THR A 474 -10.86 -8.94 -25.29
N GLN A 475 -9.55 -9.03 -24.97
CA GLN A 475 -9.09 -9.98 -23.94
C GLN A 475 -9.75 -9.68 -22.58
N THR A 476 -9.98 -8.39 -22.29
CA THR A 476 -10.64 -7.90 -21.08
C THR A 476 -12.09 -8.40 -20.95
N THR A 477 -12.90 -8.21 -21.98
CA THR A 477 -14.32 -8.59 -21.98
C THR A 477 -14.51 -10.06 -21.64
N TYR A 478 -13.77 -10.93 -22.34
CA TYR A 478 -13.88 -12.38 -22.12
C TYR A 478 -13.23 -12.81 -20.79
N SER A 479 -12.12 -12.21 -20.36
CA SER A 479 -11.49 -12.53 -19.07
C SER A 479 -12.39 -12.21 -17.88
N LEU A 480 -13.03 -11.04 -17.88
CA LEU A 480 -13.98 -10.63 -16.85
C LEU A 480 -15.22 -11.55 -16.85
N ALA A 481 -15.83 -11.78 -18.02
CA ALA A 481 -17.02 -12.60 -18.13
C ALA A 481 -16.80 -14.07 -17.75
N ILE A 482 -15.64 -14.63 -18.10
CA ILE A 482 -15.20 -15.97 -17.69
C ILE A 482 -15.01 -16.01 -16.18
N CYS A 483 -14.27 -15.08 -15.58
CA CYS A 483 -13.96 -15.12 -14.15
C CYS A 483 -15.19 -14.85 -13.27
N PHE A 484 -15.91 -13.77 -13.51
CA PHE A 484 -17.13 -13.37 -12.78
C PHE A 484 -18.38 -14.18 -13.15
N ASP A 485 -18.24 -15.18 -14.03
CA ASP A 485 -19.25 -16.21 -14.26
C ASP A 485 -20.54 -15.71 -14.95
N LEU A 486 -20.42 -14.68 -15.79
CA LEU A 486 -21.56 -13.87 -16.26
C LEU A 486 -22.49 -14.62 -17.24
N PHE A 487 -22.00 -15.66 -17.92
CA PHE A 487 -22.75 -16.40 -18.93
C PHE A 487 -23.91 -17.24 -18.36
N LEU A 488 -25.06 -17.20 -19.04
CA LEU A 488 -26.27 -17.91 -18.68
C LEU A 488 -26.33 -19.36 -19.19
N ARG A 489 -25.65 -19.67 -20.30
CA ARG A 489 -25.67 -20.98 -20.98
C ARG A 489 -24.26 -21.51 -21.14
N ASP A 490 -24.09 -22.82 -21.02
CA ASP A 490 -22.78 -23.47 -21.15
C ASP A 490 -22.19 -23.35 -22.56
N SER A 491 -23.04 -23.35 -23.59
CA SER A 491 -22.64 -23.07 -24.98
C SER A 491 -21.98 -21.70 -25.18
N ASP A 492 -22.36 -20.70 -24.37
CA ASP A 492 -21.75 -19.36 -24.42
C ASP A 492 -20.41 -19.35 -23.68
N ARG A 493 -20.27 -20.16 -22.62
CA ARG A 493 -19.02 -20.35 -21.86
C ARG A 493 -17.96 -21.05 -22.70
N GLU A 494 -18.34 -22.12 -23.40
CA GLU A 494 -17.47 -22.86 -24.32
C GLU A 494 -17.01 -21.96 -25.47
N ARG A 495 -17.92 -21.21 -26.08
CA ARG A 495 -17.59 -20.23 -27.13
C ARG A 495 -16.66 -19.13 -26.59
N ALA A 496 -16.97 -18.53 -25.44
CA ALA A 496 -16.14 -17.52 -24.80
C ALA A 496 -14.73 -18.02 -24.46
N ALA A 497 -14.61 -19.28 -24.02
CA ALA A 497 -13.33 -19.92 -23.76
C ALA A 497 -12.50 -20.09 -25.05
N GLN A 498 -13.13 -20.46 -26.16
CA GLN A 498 -12.45 -20.53 -27.46
C GLN A 498 -12.06 -19.13 -27.94
N THR A 499 -12.99 -18.18 -27.94
CA THR A 499 -12.76 -16.79 -28.35
C THR A 499 -11.61 -16.11 -27.59
N LEU A 500 -11.45 -16.34 -26.28
CA LEU A 500 -10.30 -15.81 -25.53
C LEU A 500 -8.97 -16.43 -26.02
N ARG A 501 -8.93 -17.73 -26.33
CA ARG A 501 -7.73 -18.38 -26.91
C ARG A 501 -7.42 -17.83 -28.30
N ASP A 502 -8.45 -17.67 -29.14
CA ASP A 502 -8.34 -17.13 -30.50
C ASP A 502 -7.72 -15.73 -30.45
N LEU A 503 -8.35 -14.79 -29.74
CA LEU A 503 -7.89 -13.40 -29.56
C LEU A 503 -6.44 -13.30 -29.09
N ILE A 504 -6.01 -14.16 -28.17
CA ILE A 504 -4.64 -14.17 -27.65
C ILE A 504 -3.66 -14.73 -28.69
N SER A 505 -4.04 -15.82 -29.38
CA SER A 505 -3.19 -16.45 -30.39
C SER A 505 -3.02 -15.60 -31.65
N GLU A 506 -4.08 -14.91 -32.08
CA GLU A 506 -4.10 -13.97 -33.21
C GLU A 506 -3.30 -12.69 -32.88
N ASN A 507 -3.39 -12.18 -31.65
CA ASN A 507 -2.52 -11.10 -31.15
C ASN A 507 -1.07 -11.56 -30.88
N GLY A 508 -0.64 -12.72 -31.39
CA GLY A 508 0.72 -13.23 -31.24
C GLY A 508 1.16 -13.43 -29.78
N TYR A 509 0.21 -13.74 -28.90
CA TYR A 509 0.34 -13.86 -27.44
C TYR A 509 0.73 -12.56 -26.70
N LEU A 510 0.56 -11.39 -27.33
CA LEU A 510 0.77 -10.10 -26.67
C LEU A 510 -0.40 -9.73 -25.75
N VAL A 511 -0.12 -8.93 -24.71
CA VAL A 511 -1.14 -8.46 -23.75
C VAL A 511 -2.07 -7.46 -24.45
N GLY A 512 -3.38 -7.73 -24.42
CA GLY A 512 -4.42 -6.90 -25.06
C GLY A 512 -5.53 -6.57 -24.07
N ALA A 513 -5.11 -6.15 -22.88
CA ALA A 513 -5.94 -5.76 -21.74
C ALA A 513 -5.21 -4.65 -20.97
N GLY A 514 -5.94 -3.65 -20.51
CA GLY A 514 -5.45 -2.65 -19.57
C GLY A 514 -5.56 -3.13 -18.13
N PHE A 515 -5.83 -2.18 -17.22
CA PHE A 515 -5.96 -2.45 -15.79
C PHE A 515 -7.14 -3.39 -15.47
N ALA A 516 -8.24 -3.34 -16.23
CA ALA A 516 -9.49 -4.07 -15.93
C ALA A 516 -9.30 -5.58 -15.92
N ALA A 517 -8.40 -6.13 -16.74
CA ALA A 517 -8.19 -7.57 -16.80
C ALA A 517 -6.76 -8.08 -16.76
N THR A 518 -5.70 -7.25 -16.81
CA THR A 518 -4.32 -7.77 -16.77
C THR A 518 -4.06 -8.67 -15.54
N TRP A 519 -4.61 -8.32 -14.37
CA TRP A 519 -4.52 -9.15 -13.16
C TRP A 519 -5.36 -10.44 -13.23
N ILE A 520 -6.49 -10.43 -13.94
CA ILE A 520 -7.47 -11.53 -13.98
C ILE A 520 -7.29 -12.47 -15.18
N LEU A 521 -6.56 -12.05 -16.21
CA LEU A 521 -6.33 -12.75 -17.48
C LEU A 521 -5.71 -14.14 -17.27
N GLY A 522 -4.66 -14.24 -16.45
CA GLY A 522 -4.06 -15.53 -16.07
C GLY A 522 -5.01 -16.44 -15.29
N HIS A 523 -5.92 -15.87 -14.50
CA HIS A 523 -6.96 -16.63 -13.80
C HIS A 523 -8.07 -17.10 -14.76
N ALA A 524 -8.46 -16.28 -15.74
CA ALA A 524 -9.42 -16.65 -16.78
C ALA A 524 -8.88 -17.81 -17.63
N LEU A 525 -7.64 -17.68 -18.12
CA LEU A 525 -6.95 -18.72 -18.89
C LEU A 525 -6.81 -20.02 -18.09
N ARG A 526 -6.45 -19.95 -16.80
CA ARG A 526 -6.47 -21.14 -15.92
C ARG A 526 -7.88 -21.72 -15.76
N LYS A 527 -8.93 -20.90 -15.64
CA LYS A 527 -10.33 -21.35 -15.49
C LYS A 527 -10.84 -22.11 -16.74
N ILE A 528 -10.30 -21.82 -17.92
CA ILE A 528 -10.64 -22.50 -19.19
C ILE A 528 -9.61 -23.54 -19.68
N GLY A 529 -8.65 -23.94 -18.82
CA GLY A 529 -7.63 -24.94 -19.18
C GLY A 529 -6.64 -24.46 -20.26
N ALA A 530 -6.35 -23.17 -20.30
CA ALA A 530 -5.46 -22.49 -21.25
C ALA A 530 -4.15 -22.01 -20.59
N THR A 531 -3.66 -22.72 -19.56
CA THR A 531 -2.46 -22.32 -18.81
C THR A 531 -1.19 -22.28 -19.68
N GLU A 532 -1.07 -23.17 -20.67
CA GLU A 532 0.01 -23.11 -21.67
C GLU A 532 -0.05 -21.85 -22.53
N ASP A 533 -1.26 -21.36 -22.85
CA ASP A 533 -1.43 -20.12 -23.61
C ASP A 533 -1.03 -18.90 -22.78
N PHE A 534 -1.36 -18.89 -21.48
CA PHE A 534 -0.85 -17.88 -20.55
C PHE A 534 0.68 -17.92 -20.41
N TYR A 535 1.30 -19.10 -20.38
CA TYR A 535 2.78 -19.20 -20.38
C TYR A 535 3.40 -18.61 -21.65
N LYS A 536 2.80 -18.79 -22.84
CA LYS A 536 3.28 -18.15 -24.08
C LYS A 536 3.17 -16.63 -24.05
N MET A 537 2.15 -16.07 -23.38
CA MET A 537 2.03 -14.62 -23.15
C MET A 537 3.07 -14.11 -22.17
N LEU A 538 3.20 -14.77 -21.02
CA LEU A 538 4.12 -14.42 -19.95
C LEU A 538 5.60 -14.51 -20.37
N LEU A 539 5.89 -15.22 -21.47
CA LEU A 539 7.20 -15.37 -22.09
C LEU A 539 7.43 -14.48 -23.33
N GLN A 540 6.48 -13.61 -23.71
CA GLN A 540 6.74 -12.59 -24.75
C GLN A 540 7.74 -11.54 -24.24
N THR A 541 8.67 -11.13 -25.09
CA THR A 541 9.65 -10.04 -24.85
C THR A 541 9.49 -8.91 -25.89
N ARG A 542 8.25 -8.71 -26.37
CA ARG A 542 7.88 -7.68 -27.35
C ARG A 542 6.76 -6.85 -26.73
N VAL A 543 6.79 -5.53 -26.93
CA VAL A 543 5.69 -4.66 -26.50
C VAL A 543 4.38 -5.08 -27.20
N PRO A 544 3.23 -5.11 -26.51
CA PRO A 544 3.05 -5.09 -25.04
C PRO A 544 3.23 -6.48 -24.39
N SER A 545 4.17 -6.57 -23.44
CA SER A 545 4.34 -7.74 -22.56
C SER A 545 5.11 -7.40 -21.27
N CYS A 546 5.16 -8.32 -20.31
CA CYS A 546 5.82 -8.12 -19.01
C CYS A 546 7.36 -8.34 -19.00
N LEU A 547 7.93 -8.83 -20.10
CA LEU A 547 9.38 -9.07 -20.27
C LEU A 547 10.00 -8.24 -21.42
N TYR A 548 9.26 -7.24 -21.90
CA TYR A 548 9.75 -6.11 -22.67
C TYR A 548 10.20 -5.03 -21.67
#